data_AF-A0A821IV48-F1
#
_entry.id   AF-A0A821IV48-F1
#
_cell.length_a   1.000
_cell.length_b   1.000
_cell.length_c   1.000
_cell.angle_alpha   90.00
_cell.angle_beta   90.00
_cell.angle_gamma   90.00
#
_symmetry.space_group_name_H-M   'P 1'
#
loop_
_entity.id
_entity.type
_entity.pdbx_description
1 polymer ?
#
loop_
_entity_poly.entity_id
_entity_poly.type
_entity_poly.pdbx_seq_one_letter_code
_entity_poly.pdbx_strand_id
1 'polypeptide(L)'
;SGRKKPLFPIEIWNVYDRTVVNLPRSNNSIKGWHNAFTKRVAIVHSTITKLTEKIRREQSKFEVDIAQIRQGQEPKPKKLKYRKLDERIKRLVDDYGNVDLGAYLKRLAVNIFCICFLVIVYFFVSNLFFQ
;
A
#
# COMPACT_ATOMS: atom_id res chain seq x y z
N SER A 1 16.49 -15.43 27.82
CA SER A 1 15.15 -15.27 27.20
C SER A 1 15.32 -15.20 25.69
N GLY A 2 14.99 -16.28 24.97
CA GLY A 2 15.19 -16.36 23.51
C GLY A 2 14.04 -15.69 22.75
N ARG A 3 14.34 -14.97 21.67
CA ARG A 3 13.32 -14.36 20.80
C ARG A 3 12.48 -15.48 20.16
N LYS A 4 11.16 -15.49 20.42
CA LYS A 4 10.24 -16.44 19.77
C LYS A 4 10.31 -16.26 18.25
N LYS A 5 10.31 -17.37 17.51
CA LYS A 5 10.26 -17.35 16.04
C LYS A 5 9.01 -16.57 15.61
N PRO A 6 9.12 -15.60 14.69
CA PRO A 6 7.97 -14.83 14.24
C PRO A 6 6.95 -15.76 13.55
N LEU A 7 5.67 -15.45 13.71
CA LEU A 7 4.57 -16.19 13.08
C LEU A 7 4.65 -16.14 11.55
N PHE A 8 5.18 -15.03 11.02
CA PHE A 8 5.30 -14.79 9.58
C PHE A 8 6.78 -14.65 9.18
N PRO A 9 7.19 -15.26 8.05
CA PRO A 9 8.50 -15.05 7.44
C PRO A 9 8.78 -13.57 7.17
N ILE A 10 10.06 -13.18 7.23
CA ILE A 10 10.49 -11.78 7.06
C ILE A 10 10.17 -11.24 5.68
N GLU A 11 10.18 -12.10 4.69
CA GLU A 11 9.89 -11.82 3.29
C GLU A 11 8.48 -11.26 3.08
N ILE A 12 7.55 -11.54 4.00
CA ILE A 12 6.16 -11.08 3.90
C ILE A 12 5.96 -9.68 4.48
N TRP A 13 6.71 -9.32 5.53
CA TRP A 13 6.53 -8.04 6.24
C TRP A 13 7.66 -7.04 6.03
N ASN A 14 8.79 -7.47 5.46
CA ASN A 14 9.88 -6.57 5.09
C ASN A 14 9.52 -5.80 3.81
N VAL A 15 9.74 -4.49 3.84
CA VAL A 15 9.47 -3.57 2.73
C VAL A 15 10.77 -2.97 2.17
N TYR A 16 11.93 -3.49 2.57
CA TYR A 16 13.24 -3.04 2.12
C TYR A 16 13.35 -3.09 0.60
N ASP A 17 13.22 -4.27 -0.02
CA ASP A 17 13.36 -4.45 -1.47
C ASP A 17 12.37 -3.58 -2.24
N ARG A 18 11.11 -3.52 -1.79
CA ARG A 18 10.09 -2.64 -2.37
C ARG A 18 10.51 -1.18 -2.33
N THR A 19 11.14 -0.74 -1.25
CA THR A 19 11.62 0.65 -1.12
C THR A 19 12.80 0.91 -2.06
N VAL A 20 13.72 -0.04 -2.19
CA VAL A 20 14.86 0.05 -3.12
C VAL A 20 14.39 0.15 -4.57
N VAL A 21 13.36 -0.58 -4.97
CA VAL A 21 12.80 -0.53 -6.34
C VAL A 21 11.69 0.52 -6.54
N ASN A 22 11.50 1.45 -5.60
CA ASN A 22 10.47 2.52 -5.66
C ASN A 22 9.02 2.01 -5.76
N LEU A 23 8.73 0.82 -5.25
CA LEU A 23 7.38 0.28 -5.17
C LEU A 23 6.62 0.80 -3.93
N PRO A 24 5.27 0.83 -3.98
CA PRO A 24 4.45 1.13 -2.82
C PRO A 24 4.72 0.18 -1.66
N ARG A 25 5.00 0.75 -0.48
CA ARG A 25 5.29 0.03 0.77
C ARG A 25 4.04 -0.50 1.48
N SER A 26 2.88 0.05 1.15
CA SER A 26 1.59 -0.38 1.71
C SER A 26 0.56 -0.58 0.61
N ASN A 27 -0.42 -1.43 0.89
CA ASN A 27 -1.57 -1.68 0.03
C ASN A 27 -2.68 -0.62 0.17
N ASN A 28 -2.36 0.61 0.59
CA ASN A 28 -3.37 1.64 0.88
C ASN A 28 -4.19 2.03 -0.36
N SER A 29 -3.58 2.05 -1.55
CA SER A 29 -4.29 2.28 -2.82
C SER A 29 -5.33 1.18 -3.08
N ILE A 30 -4.94 -0.08 -2.89
CA ILE A 30 -5.79 -1.25 -3.06
C ILE A 30 -6.93 -1.22 -2.04
N LYS A 31 -6.64 -0.98 -0.75
CA LYS A 31 -7.66 -0.80 0.29
C LYS A 31 -8.63 0.34 -0.02
N GLY A 32 -8.10 1.47 -0.47
CA GLY A 32 -8.90 2.62 -0.89
C GLY A 32 -9.82 2.29 -2.06
N TRP A 33 -9.33 1.55 -3.05
CA TRP A 33 -10.13 1.07 -4.17
C TRP A 33 -11.21 0.10 -3.71
N HIS A 34 -10.87 -0.94 -2.92
CA HIS A 34 -11.85 -1.89 -2.39
C HIS A 34 -12.94 -1.18 -1.57
N ASN A 35 -12.58 -0.27 -0.65
CA ASN A 35 -13.55 0.49 0.12
C ASN A 35 -14.48 1.32 -0.78
N ALA A 36 -13.92 1.99 -1.78
CA ALA A 36 -14.71 2.79 -2.71
C ALA A 36 -15.61 1.90 -3.59
N PHE A 37 -15.13 0.73 -4.02
CA PHE A 37 -15.88 -0.26 -4.78
C PHE A 37 -17.03 -0.84 -3.95
N THR A 38 -16.76 -1.29 -2.73
CA THR A 38 -17.77 -1.76 -1.78
C THR A 38 -18.85 -0.70 -1.59
N LYS A 39 -18.49 0.57 -1.40
CA LYS A 39 -19.49 1.66 -1.30
C LYS A 39 -20.32 1.84 -2.58
N ARG A 40 -19.75 1.62 -3.77
CA ARG A 40 -20.47 1.71 -5.05
C ARG A 40 -21.39 0.52 -5.33
N VAL A 41 -21.03 -0.64 -4.79
CA VAL A 41 -21.74 -1.92 -4.94
C VAL A 41 -22.73 -2.19 -3.81
N ALA A 42 -22.54 -1.58 -2.63
CA ALA A 42 -23.37 -1.74 -1.43
C ALA A 42 -24.81 -1.26 -1.66
N ILE A 43 -25.57 -2.10 -2.32
CA ILE A 43 -27.02 -2.17 -2.29
C ILE A 43 -27.30 -3.44 -1.50
N VAL A 44 -28.06 -3.30 -0.42
CA VAL A 44 -28.36 -4.36 0.58
C VAL A 44 -28.74 -5.70 -0.06
N HIS A 45 -29.30 -5.70 -1.29
CA HIS A 45 -29.40 -6.87 -2.17
C HIS A 45 -29.18 -6.48 -3.64
N SER A 46 -27.93 -6.38 -4.10
CA SER A 46 -27.68 -6.21 -5.54
C SER A 46 -28.00 -7.51 -6.29
N THR A 47 -29.03 -7.50 -7.13
CA THR A 47 -29.22 -8.55 -8.15
C THR A 47 -27.95 -8.67 -8.99
N ILE A 48 -27.63 -9.87 -9.46
CA ILE A 48 -26.44 -10.14 -10.30
C ILE A 48 -26.32 -9.13 -11.45
N THR A 49 -27.45 -8.73 -12.05
CA THR A 49 -27.51 -7.70 -13.11
C THR A 49 -26.93 -6.36 -12.66
N LYS A 50 -27.31 -5.85 -11.49
CA LYS A 50 -26.79 -4.60 -10.92
C LYS A 50 -25.29 -4.71 -10.61
N LEU A 51 -24.84 -5.87 -10.12
CA LEU A 51 -23.41 -6.11 -9.89
C LEU A 51 -22.63 -6.09 -11.22
N THR A 52 -23.12 -6.79 -12.25
CA THR A 52 -22.51 -6.81 -13.58
C THR A 52 -22.42 -5.41 -14.18
N GLU A 53 -23.47 -4.59 -14.05
CA GLU A 53 -23.43 -3.20 -14.49
C GLU A 53 -22.36 -2.38 -13.76
N LYS A 54 -22.22 -2.55 -12.45
CA LYS A 54 -21.20 -1.83 -11.66
C LYS A 54 -19.79 -2.26 -12.05
N ILE A 55 -19.57 -3.56 -12.26
CA ILE A 55 -18.29 -4.09 -12.75
C ILE A 55 -17.96 -3.52 -14.13
N ARG A 56 -18.92 -3.52 -15.06
CA ARG A 56 -18.74 -2.93 -16.40
C ARG A 56 -18.36 -1.46 -16.33
N ARG A 57 -19.03 -0.67 -15.48
CA ARG A 57 -18.71 0.76 -15.30
C ARG A 57 -17.29 0.98 -14.75
N GLU A 58 -16.85 0.16 -13.80
CA GLU A 58 -15.47 0.21 -13.29
C GLU A 58 -14.46 -0.17 -14.37
N GLN A 59 -14.75 -1.21 -15.15
CA GLN A 59 -13.90 -1.63 -16.25
C GLN A 59 -13.74 -0.53 -17.30
N SER A 60 -14.85 0.07 -17.76
CA SER A 60 -14.80 1.17 -18.74
C SER A 60 -13.99 2.36 -18.23
N LYS A 61 -14.04 2.65 -16.93
CA LYS A 61 -13.21 3.69 -16.33
C LYS A 61 -11.72 3.35 -16.40
N PHE A 62 -11.34 2.12 -16.07
CA PHE A 62 -9.95 1.68 -16.18
C PHE A 62 -9.46 1.63 -17.63
N GLU A 63 -10.31 1.27 -18.58
CA GLU A 63 -9.95 1.29 -20.00
C GLU A 63 -9.59 2.69 -20.48
N VAL A 64 -10.32 3.72 -20.03
CA VAL A 64 -9.97 5.12 -20.30
C VAL A 64 -8.63 5.49 -19.67
N ASP A 65 -8.41 5.16 -18.40
CA ASP A 65 -7.14 5.43 -17.72
C ASP A 65 -5.95 4.72 -18.42
N ILE A 66 -6.14 3.46 -18.84
CA ILE A 66 -5.15 2.68 -19.60
C ILE A 66 -4.89 3.30 -20.97
N ALA A 67 -5.93 3.74 -21.68
CA ALA A 67 -5.79 4.40 -22.98
C ALA A 67 -4.98 5.71 -22.86
N GLN A 68 -5.24 6.51 -21.83
CA GLN A 68 -4.45 7.72 -21.53
C GLN A 68 -2.98 7.38 -21.29
N ILE A 69 -2.70 6.37 -20.45
CA ILE A 69 -1.33 5.91 -20.18
C ILE A 69 -0.64 5.43 -21.46
N ARG A 70 -1.35 4.68 -22.32
CA ARG A 70 -0.84 4.24 -23.63
C ARG A 70 -0.53 5.39 -24.58
N GLN A 71 -1.25 6.51 -24.46
CA GLN A 71 -0.98 7.75 -25.19
C GLN A 71 0.16 8.58 -24.58
N GLY A 72 0.84 8.07 -23.55
CA GLY A 72 1.94 8.77 -22.88
C GLY A 72 1.48 9.79 -21.85
N GLN A 73 0.19 9.85 -21.50
CA GLN A 73 -0.28 10.69 -20.41
C GLN A 73 0.19 10.12 -19.07
N GLU A 74 0.70 10.99 -18.20
CA GLU A 74 1.09 10.58 -16.86
C GLU A 74 -0.13 10.36 -15.96
N PRO A 75 -0.14 9.30 -15.14
CA PRO A 75 -1.18 9.10 -14.14
C PRO A 75 -1.11 10.21 -13.08
N LYS A 76 -2.26 10.47 -12.44
CA LYS A 76 -2.34 11.49 -11.39
C LYS A 76 -1.27 11.26 -10.32
N PRO A 77 -0.41 12.25 -10.05
CA PRO A 77 0.70 12.05 -9.12
C PRO A 77 0.20 11.91 -7.69
N LYS A 78 0.93 11.12 -6.91
CA LYS A 78 0.74 11.03 -5.45
C LYS A 78 0.94 12.42 -4.84
N LYS A 79 0.18 12.74 -3.77
CA LYS A 79 0.34 14.03 -3.05
C LYS A 79 1.81 14.26 -2.68
N LEU A 80 2.30 15.49 -2.90
CA LEU A 80 3.70 15.87 -2.73
C LEU A 80 4.30 15.44 -1.38
N LYS A 81 3.56 15.61 -0.28
CA LYS A 81 4.01 15.21 1.07
C LYS A 81 4.40 13.74 1.17
N TYR A 82 3.70 12.86 0.45
CA TYR A 82 4.01 11.44 0.47
C TYR A 82 5.16 11.10 -0.48
N ARG A 83 5.32 11.81 -1.60
CA ARG A 83 6.49 11.65 -2.48
C ARG A 83 7.78 12.03 -1.75
N LYS A 84 7.79 13.19 -1.09
CA LYS A 84 8.92 13.66 -0.25
C LYS A 84 9.25 12.66 0.86
N LEU A 85 8.23 12.04 1.45
CA LEU A 85 8.41 11.00 2.47
C LEU A 85 9.00 9.71 1.89
N ASP A 86 8.52 9.27 0.72
CA ASP A 86 9.06 8.11 0.02
C ASP A 86 10.52 8.33 -0.37
N GLU A 87 10.85 9.50 -0.94
CA GLU A 87 12.23 9.91 -1.29
C GLU A 87 13.15 9.95 -0.06
N ARG A 88 12.67 10.49 1.07
CA ARG A 88 13.46 10.55 2.30
C ARG A 88 13.73 9.16 2.87
N ILE A 89 12.75 8.25 2.82
CA ILE A 89 12.94 6.89 3.32
C ILE A 89 13.78 6.07 2.37
N LYS A 90 13.65 6.27 1.05
CA LYS A 90 14.52 5.65 0.05
C LYS A 90 15.99 5.97 0.33
N ARG A 91 16.33 7.25 0.51
CA ARG A 91 17.71 7.67 0.84
C ARG A 91 18.26 7.00 2.10
N LEU A 92 17.42 6.81 3.12
CA LEU A 92 17.85 6.10 4.33
C LEU A 92 18.10 4.61 4.06
N VAL A 93 17.22 3.97 3.30
CA VAL A 93 17.31 2.55 2.93
C VAL A 93 18.52 2.28 2.03
N ASP A 94 18.81 3.18 1.10
CA ASP A 94 19.98 3.09 0.21
C ASP A 94 21.30 3.26 0.99
N ASP A 95 21.28 3.92 2.15
CA ASP A 95 22.42 4.09 3.07
C ASP A 95 22.58 2.92 4.07
N TYR A 96 21.74 1.88 3.95
CA TYR A 96 21.78 0.71 4.82
C TYR A 96 23.12 -0.02 4.69
N GLY A 97 23.80 -0.25 5.82
CA GLY A 97 25.12 -0.90 5.88
C GLY A 97 26.30 0.07 5.93
N ASN A 98 26.11 1.35 5.58
CA ASN A 98 27.16 2.38 5.66
C ASN A 98 27.13 3.18 6.97
N VAL A 99 26.05 3.05 7.75
CA VAL A 99 25.84 3.72 9.03
C VAL A 99 25.64 2.72 10.16
N ASP A 100 25.94 3.15 11.38
CA ASP A 100 25.62 2.41 12.59
C ASP A 100 24.15 1.98 12.60
N LEU A 101 23.90 0.71 12.93
CA LEU A 101 22.56 0.12 12.93
C LEU A 101 21.61 0.86 13.87
N GLY A 102 22.09 1.30 15.03
CA GLY A 102 21.30 2.07 15.98
C GLY A 102 20.89 3.43 15.40
N ALA A 103 21.82 4.14 14.77
CA ALA A 103 21.55 5.40 14.08
C ALA A 103 20.59 5.24 12.90
N TYR A 104 20.77 4.19 12.09
CA TYR A 104 19.87 3.83 10.99
C TYR A 104 18.44 3.62 11.48
N LEU A 105 18.26 2.77 12.48
CA LEU A 105 16.93 2.44 13.03
C LEU A 105 16.25 3.67 13.63
N LYS A 106 17.00 4.54 14.34
CA LYS A 106 16.46 5.81 14.87
C LYS A 106 15.97 6.73 13.75
N ARG A 107 16.78 6.94 12.71
CA ARG A 107 16.42 7.76 11.53
C ARG A 107 15.19 7.21 10.82
N LEU A 108 15.11 5.89 10.67
CA LEU A 108 13.98 5.23 10.03
C LEU A 108 12.70 5.32 10.88
N ALA A 109 12.81 5.14 12.20
CA ALA A 109 11.67 5.20 13.12
C ALA A 109 10.94 6.54 13.07
N VAL A 110 11.67 7.67 13.10
CA VAL A 110 11.08 9.03 13.00
C VAL A 110 10.29 9.21 11.70
N ASN A 111 10.68 8.51 10.65
CA ASN A 111 10.07 8.59 9.33
C ASN A 111 8.85 7.69 9.17
N ILE A 112 8.89 6.49 9.75
CA ILE A 112 7.82 5.51 9.66
C ILE A 112 6.71 5.80 10.68
N PHE A 113 7.02 6.35 11.86
CA PHE A 113 5.99 6.66 12.87
C PHE A 113 4.95 7.69 12.41
N CYS A 114 5.28 8.53 11.42
CA CYS A 114 4.31 9.41 10.78
C CYS A 114 3.23 8.66 9.96
N ILE A 115 3.36 7.33 9.78
CA ILE A 115 2.46 6.43 9.04
C ILE A 115 1.65 5.53 9.99
N CYS A 116 1.92 5.54 11.30
CA CYS A 116 1.22 4.71 12.27
C CYS A 116 -0.23 5.18 12.48
N PHE A 117 -1.17 4.60 11.72
CA PHE A 117 -2.42 4.07 12.30
C PHE A 117 -3.15 3.08 11.37
N LEU A 118 -2.85 2.99 10.07
CA LEU A 118 -3.70 2.24 9.12
C LEU A 118 -3.14 0.94 8.52
N VAL A 119 -1.84 0.67 8.60
CA VAL A 119 -1.24 -0.42 7.79
C VAL A 119 -0.94 -1.67 8.60
N ILE A 120 -0.34 -1.55 9.78
CA ILE A 120 0.01 -2.73 10.61
C ILE A 120 -1.25 -3.31 11.30
N VAL A 121 -2.16 -2.45 11.77
CA VAL A 121 -3.40 -2.90 12.45
C VAL A 121 -4.33 -3.65 11.50
N TYR A 122 -4.49 -3.21 10.25
CA TYR A 122 -5.40 -3.89 9.31
C TYR A 122 -4.90 -5.27 8.85
N PHE A 123 -3.58 -5.48 8.74
CA PHE A 123 -3.06 -6.82 8.39
C PHE A 123 -3.29 -7.84 9.52
N PHE A 124 -3.33 -7.35 10.77
CA PHE A 124 -3.66 -8.14 11.95
C PHE A 124 -5.18 -8.38 12.10
N VAL A 125 -6.01 -7.36 11.84
CA VAL A 125 -7.47 -7.46 12.00
C VAL A 125 -8.15 -8.22 10.86
N SER A 126 -7.66 -8.12 9.62
CA SER A 126 -8.28 -8.82 8.48
C SER A 126 -7.99 -10.32 8.42
N ASN A 127 -6.95 -10.82 9.11
CA ASN A 127 -6.67 -12.26 9.22
C ASN A 127 -7.34 -12.93 10.43
N LEU A 128 -7.98 -12.17 11.32
CA LEU A 128 -8.71 -12.73 12.47
C LEU A 128 -10.23 -12.89 12.22
N PHE A 129 -10.73 -12.41 11.08
CA PHE A 129 -12.17 -12.41 10.76
C PHE A 129 -12.56 -13.34 9.59
N PHE A 130 -11.61 -14.10 9.05
CA PHE A 130 -11.83 -15.07 7.97
C PHE A 130 -11.25 -16.46 8.31
N GLN A 131 -11.35 -16.84 9.57
CA GLN A 131 -11.14 -18.22 10.02
C GLN A 131 -12.31 -18.68 10.87
#